data_AF-A0A142Y3B7-F1
#
_entry.id   AF-A0A142Y3B7-F1
#
_cell.length_a   1.000
_cell.length_b   1.000
_cell.length_c   1.000
_cell.angle_alpha   90.00
_cell.angle_beta   90.00
_cell.angle_gamma   90.00
#
_symmetry.space_group_name_H-M   'P 1'
#
loop_
_entity.id
_entity.type
_entity.pdbx_description
1 polymer ?
#
loop_
_entity_poly.entity_id
_entity_poly.type
_entity_poly.pdbx_seq_one_letter_code
_entity_poly.pdbx_strand_id
1 'polypeptide(L)'
;MISERERDYLQTTLRMNPMFESGELLTLRRTLLQKERLDHEDAIANDDRRTQRDALRAHIRIIQRDFWKLPIDQLDQLIGALETKNFPELGPVANRLRTVAKCRVDFPKLGQTPGMDMGLFNAFKTIVVLPPGDAVRVKSQFARSIPDKKHLKAIQKGVQVVQREFPHLMELEKDWFTTLSNMTRVSATAQSNATGLESVKNALSSIFELPWYTWWIAAMVIKAILLTTQRP
;
A
#
# COMPACT_ATOMS: atom_id res chain seq x y z
N MET A 1 -17.99 37.92 -32.44
CA MET A 1 -19.18 38.65 -31.96
C MET A 1 -19.28 38.40 -30.45
N ILE A 2 -19.22 39.44 -29.63
CA ILE A 2 -19.40 39.32 -28.17
C ILE A 2 -20.86 38.99 -27.90
N SER A 3 -21.11 37.91 -27.17
CA SER A 3 -22.45 37.48 -26.79
C SER A 3 -23.13 38.52 -25.89
N GLU A 4 -24.45 38.55 -25.90
CA GLU A 4 -25.23 39.51 -25.11
C GLU A 4 -24.94 39.37 -23.60
N ARG A 5 -24.74 38.13 -23.13
CA ARG A 5 -24.36 37.81 -21.74
C ARG A 5 -22.96 38.35 -21.36
N GLU A 6 -21.98 38.26 -22.25
CA GLU A 6 -20.64 38.79 -22.00
C GLU A 6 -20.63 40.32 -21.94
N ARG A 7 -21.47 40.97 -22.76
CA ARG A 7 -21.64 42.42 -22.73
C ARG A 7 -22.27 42.89 -21.41
N ASP A 8 -23.30 42.20 -20.95
CA ASP A 8 -23.99 42.51 -19.69
C ASP A 8 -23.07 42.30 -18.46
N TYR A 9 -22.29 41.22 -18.47
CA TYR A 9 -21.25 40.98 -17.46
C TYR A 9 -20.21 42.10 -17.40
N LEU A 10 -19.69 42.53 -18.55
CA LEU A 10 -18.67 43.59 -18.61
C LEU A 10 -19.23 44.93 -18.13
N GLN A 11 -20.46 45.26 -18.50
CA GLN A 11 -21.12 46.49 -18.05
C GLN A 11 -21.33 46.50 -16.53
N THR A 12 -21.72 45.36 -15.95
CA THR A 12 -21.92 45.23 -14.51
C THR A 12 -20.57 45.24 -13.77
N THR A 13 -19.56 44.56 -14.30
CA THR A 13 -18.19 44.50 -13.74
C THR A 13 -17.51 45.86 -13.68
N LEU A 14 -17.64 46.68 -14.73
CA LEU A 14 -17.04 48.01 -14.80
C LEU A 14 -17.69 49.02 -13.84
N ARG A 15 -18.89 48.73 -13.33
CA ARG A 15 -19.62 49.58 -12.38
C ARG A 15 -19.38 49.21 -10.92
N MET A 16 -18.84 48.01 -10.66
CA MET A 16 -18.55 47.53 -9.32
C MET A 16 -17.18 48.02 -8.81
N ASN A 17 -17.06 48.22 -7.50
CA ASN A 17 -15.80 48.56 -6.84
C ASN A 17 -15.08 47.27 -6.40
N PRO A 18 -13.94 46.93 -7.01
CA PRO A 18 -13.26 45.66 -6.74
C PRO A 18 -12.71 45.53 -5.31
N MET A 19 -12.55 46.63 -4.57
CA MET A 19 -12.04 46.60 -3.20
C MET A 19 -13.08 46.11 -2.19
N PHE A 20 -14.37 46.38 -2.45
CA PHE A 20 -15.48 46.07 -1.52
C PHE A 20 -16.42 44.99 -2.06
N GLU A 21 -16.55 44.88 -3.39
CA GLU A 21 -17.53 44.00 -4.06
C GLU A 21 -16.84 42.82 -4.77
N SER A 22 -15.64 42.44 -4.30
CA SER A 22 -14.85 41.34 -4.89
C SER A 22 -15.59 40.00 -4.89
N GLY A 23 -16.38 39.71 -3.86
CA GLY A 23 -17.19 38.49 -3.77
C GLY A 23 -18.29 38.43 -4.84
N GLU A 24 -18.96 39.55 -5.10
CA GLU A 24 -20.03 39.65 -6.10
C GLU A 24 -19.47 39.56 -7.51
N LEU A 25 -18.34 40.23 -7.79
CA LEU A 25 -17.57 40.10 -9.04
C LEU A 25 -17.17 38.65 -9.33
N LEU A 26 -16.68 37.92 -8.31
CA LEU A 26 -16.32 36.51 -8.45
C LEU A 26 -17.55 35.64 -8.71
N THR A 27 -18.70 35.97 -8.12
CA THR A 27 -19.96 35.24 -8.33
C THR A 27 -20.50 35.48 -9.74
N LEU A 28 -20.53 36.73 -10.21
CA LEU A 28 -20.93 37.11 -11.57
C LEU A 28 -20.02 36.48 -12.63
N ARG A 29 -18.72 36.35 -12.32
CA ARG A 29 -17.77 35.64 -13.19
C ARG A 29 -18.04 34.14 -13.23
N ARG A 30 -18.36 33.53 -12.08
CA ARG A 30 -18.71 32.11 -12.00
C ARG A 30 -19.99 31.80 -12.78
N THR A 31 -21.01 32.65 -12.70
CA THR A 31 -22.26 32.46 -13.43
C THR A 31 -22.08 32.63 -14.94
N LEU A 32 -21.33 33.65 -15.39
CA LEU A 32 -21.02 33.84 -16.81
C LEU A 32 -20.30 32.62 -17.40
N LEU A 33 -19.30 32.11 -16.69
CA LEU A 33 -18.49 30.97 -17.12
C LEU A 33 -19.20 29.62 -16.91
N GLN A 34 -20.45 29.61 -16.41
CA GLN A 34 -21.15 28.40 -15.95
C GLN A 34 -20.30 27.54 -15.02
N LYS A 35 -19.41 28.20 -14.26
CA LYS A 35 -18.37 27.56 -13.48
C LYS A 35 -18.95 26.76 -12.32
N GLU A 36 -20.14 27.10 -11.82
CA GLU A 36 -20.81 26.29 -10.79
C GLU A 36 -21.18 24.88 -11.30
N ARG A 37 -21.55 24.74 -12.58
CA ARG A 37 -21.81 23.44 -13.18
C ARG A 37 -20.52 22.65 -13.40
N LEU A 38 -19.47 23.33 -13.88
CA LEU A 38 -18.15 22.72 -14.08
C LEU A 38 -17.50 22.33 -12.74
N ASP A 39 -17.57 23.19 -11.72
CA ASP A 39 -17.07 22.93 -10.37
C ASP A 39 -17.85 21.79 -9.71
N HIS A 40 -19.15 21.63 -9.99
CA HIS A 40 -19.96 20.50 -9.50
C HIS A 40 -19.63 19.18 -10.22
N GLU A 41 -19.53 19.20 -11.55
CA GLU A 41 -19.12 18.04 -12.36
C GLU A 41 -17.68 17.60 -12.02
N ASP A 42 -16.76 18.56 -11.82
CA ASP A 42 -15.39 18.31 -11.37
C ASP A 42 -15.34 17.79 -9.93
N ALA A 43 -16.20 18.29 -9.03
CA ALA A 43 -16.30 17.78 -7.66
C ALA A 43 -16.79 16.33 -7.62
N ILE A 44 -17.82 15.99 -8.42
CA ILE A 44 -18.32 14.62 -8.55
C ILE A 44 -17.25 13.71 -9.14
N ALA A 45 -16.61 14.11 -10.24
CA ALA A 45 -15.55 13.33 -10.88
C ALA A 45 -14.35 13.11 -9.95
N ASN A 46 -14.02 14.08 -9.10
CA ASN A 46 -12.96 13.96 -8.12
C ASN A 46 -13.34 13.04 -6.95
N ASP A 47 -14.61 13.04 -6.52
CA ASP A 47 -15.13 12.12 -5.52
C ASP A 47 -15.14 10.66 -6.03
N ASP A 48 -15.59 10.46 -7.27
CA ASP A 48 -15.54 9.15 -7.95
C ASP A 48 -14.11 8.63 -8.05
N ARG A 49 -13.16 9.49 -8.45
CA ARG A 49 -11.73 9.13 -8.53
C ARG A 49 -11.14 8.77 -7.17
N ARG A 50 -11.52 9.48 -6.09
CA ARG A 50 -11.11 9.15 -4.72
C ARG A 50 -11.67 7.80 -4.29
N THR A 51 -12.95 7.56 -4.56
CA THR A 51 -13.63 6.30 -4.23
C THR A 51 -12.98 5.12 -4.96
N GLN A 52 -12.69 5.25 -6.25
CA GLN A 52 -11.97 4.24 -7.03
C GLN A 52 -10.57 3.96 -6.47
N ARG A 53 -9.82 5.02 -6.11
CA ARG A 53 -8.50 4.88 -5.50
C ARG A 53 -8.57 4.11 -4.18
N ASP A 54 -9.53 4.45 -3.33
CA ASP A 54 -9.66 3.86 -2.01
C ASP A 54 -10.17 2.41 -2.09
N ALA A 55 -11.04 2.10 -3.06
CA ALA A 55 -11.42 0.73 -3.39
C ALA A 55 -10.22 -0.11 -3.87
N LEU A 56 -9.37 0.44 -4.74
CA LEU A 56 -8.16 -0.25 -5.21
C LEU A 56 -7.17 -0.49 -4.05
N ARG A 57 -7.00 0.49 -3.15
CA ARG A 57 -6.21 0.32 -1.92
C ARG A 57 -6.77 -0.78 -1.02
N ALA A 58 -8.08 -0.82 -0.82
CA ALA A 58 -8.75 -1.86 -0.04
C ALA A 58 -8.53 -3.25 -0.68
N HIS A 59 -8.64 -3.34 -2.00
CA HIS A 59 -8.39 -4.59 -2.73
C HIS A 59 -6.95 -5.08 -2.56
N ILE A 60 -5.96 -4.18 -2.71
CA ILE A 60 -4.55 -4.51 -2.44
C ILE A 60 -4.35 -5.03 -1.02
N ARG A 61 -4.97 -4.40 -0.01
CA ARG A 61 -4.88 -4.85 1.39
C ARG A 61 -5.47 -6.24 1.61
N ILE A 62 -6.57 -6.57 0.95
CA ILE A 62 -7.17 -7.91 1.00
C ILE A 62 -6.19 -8.94 0.43
N ILE A 63 -5.64 -8.66 -0.75
CA ILE A 63 -4.62 -9.52 -1.37
C ILE A 63 -3.44 -9.70 -0.42
N GLN A 64 -2.96 -8.64 0.23
CA GLN A 64 -1.85 -8.71 1.18
C GLN A 64 -2.16 -9.59 2.40
N ARG A 65 -3.37 -9.49 2.96
CA ARG A 65 -3.80 -10.29 4.11
C ARG A 65 -3.84 -11.78 3.78
N ASP A 66 -4.40 -12.10 2.62
CA ASP A 66 -4.71 -13.47 2.23
C ASP A 66 -3.65 -14.06 1.28
N PHE A 67 -2.59 -13.31 1.00
CA PHE A 67 -1.51 -13.65 0.05
C PHE A 67 -0.98 -15.07 0.22
N TRP A 68 -0.70 -15.45 1.46
CA TRP A 68 -0.14 -16.77 1.78
C TRP A 68 -1.20 -17.88 1.84
N LYS A 69 -2.49 -17.54 1.91
CA LYS A 69 -3.62 -18.47 2.04
C LYS A 69 -4.27 -18.81 0.71
N LEU A 70 -4.26 -17.87 -0.24
CA LEU A 70 -4.89 -18.04 -1.55
C LEU A 70 -4.14 -19.08 -2.41
N PRO A 71 -4.83 -19.88 -3.23
CA PRO A 71 -4.19 -20.66 -4.30
C PRO A 71 -3.39 -19.76 -5.25
N ILE A 72 -2.34 -20.29 -5.88
CA ILE A 72 -1.47 -19.50 -6.77
C ILE A 72 -2.25 -18.94 -7.98
N ASP A 73 -3.13 -19.74 -8.58
CA ASP A 73 -3.92 -19.33 -9.74
C ASP A 73 -4.86 -18.17 -9.41
N GLN A 74 -5.49 -18.20 -8.23
CA GLN A 74 -6.35 -17.12 -7.75
C GLN A 74 -5.54 -15.87 -7.43
N LEU A 75 -4.34 -16.03 -6.85
CA LEU A 75 -3.45 -14.92 -6.55
C LEU A 75 -3.01 -14.20 -7.82
N ASP A 76 -2.63 -14.94 -8.85
CA ASP A 76 -2.21 -14.38 -10.14
C ASP A 76 -3.37 -13.65 -10.85
N GLN A 77 -4.59 -14.19 -10.80
CA GLN A 77 -5.78 -13.51 -11.31
C GLN A 77 -6.05 -12.20 -10.56
N LEU A 78 -6.04 -12.22 -9.22
CA LEU A 78 -6.30 -11.03 -8.41
C LEU A 78 -5.24 -9.95 -8.61
N ILE A 79 -3.96 -10.32 -8.67
CA ILE A 79 -2.86 -9.40 -8.92
C ILE A 79 -2.86 -8.88 -10.37
N GLY A 80 -3.26 -9.73 -11.32
CA GLY A 80 -3.44 -9.37 -12.73
C GLY A 80 -4.53 -8.33 -12.95
N ALA A 81 -5.62 -8.42 -12.17
CA ALA A 81 -6.74 -7.48 -12.18
C ALA A 81 -6.43 -6.13 -11.53
N LEU A 82 -5.26 -5.94 -10.90
CA LEU A 82 -4.87 -4.65 -10.31
C LEU A 82 -4.48 -3.63 -11.39
N GLU A 83 -5.44 -2.78 -11.76
CA GLU A 83 -5.23 -1.65 -12.67
C GLU A 83 -4.64 -0.44 -11.96
N THR A 84 -3.32 -0.30 -12.00
CA THR A 84 -2.60 0.83 -11.39
C THR A 84 -2.32 2.00 -12.33
N LYS A 85 -2.79 1.95 -13.59
CA LYS A 85 -2.51 3.00 -14.60
C LYS A 85 -3.03 4.37 -14.18
N ASN A 86 -4.21 4.41 -13.56
CA ASN A 86 -4.85 5.66 -13.12
C ASN A 86 -4.33 6.17 -11.76
N PHE A 87 -3.63 5.30 -11.01
CA PHE A 87 -3.15 5.54 -9.65
C PHE A 87 -1.68 5.08 -9.53
N PRO A 88 -0.73 5.82 -10.14
CA PRO A 88 0.67 5.41 -10.23
C PRO A 88 1.34 5.20 -8.86
N GLU A 89 0.85 5.87 -7.81
CA GLU A 89 1.33 5.69 -6.44
C GLU A 89 1.11 4.27 -5.89
N LEU A 90 0.15 3.52 -6.44
CA LEU A 90 -0.13 2.12 -6.06
C LEU A 90 0.66 1.11 -6.91
N GLY A 91 1.25 1.57 -8.02
CA GLY A 91 2.06 0.75 -8.93
C GLY A 91 3.20 0.00 -8.25
N PRO A 92 4.04 0.66 -7.42
CA PRO A 92 5.14 -0.02 -6.71
C PRO A 92 4.66 -1.17 -5.82
N VAL A 93 3.52 -1.00 -5.14
CA VAL A 93 2.97 -2.04 -4.25
C VAL A 93 2.45 -3.23 -5.06
N ALA A 94 1.71 -2.97 -6.14
CA ALA A 94 1.23 -4.03 -7.03
C ALA A 94 2.37 -4.78 -7.71
N ASN A 95 3.42 -4.08 -8.17
CA ASN A 95 4.59 -4.70 -8.77
C ASN A 95 5.34 -5.59 -7.77
N ARG A 96 5.49 -5.13 -6.52
CA ARG A 96 6.09 -5.92 -5.46
C ARG A 96 5.32 -7.21 -5.20
N LEU A 97 3.98 -7.15 -5.13
CA LEU A 97 3.14 -8.35 -5.00
C LEU A 97 3.34 -9.33 -6.16
N ARG A 98 3.44 -8.83 -7.40
CA ARG A 98 3.76 -9.66 -8.58
C ARG A 98 5.11 -10.35 -8.44
N THR A 99 6.15 -9.63 -8.04
CA THR A 99 7.49 -10.19 -7.88
C THR A 99 7.51 -11.25 -6.78
N VAL A 100 6.87 -11.00 -5.64
CA VAL A 100 6.81 -11.96 -4.53
C VAL A 100 5.99 -13.18 -4.90
N ALA A 101 4.91 -13.03 -5.68
CA ALA A 101 4.09 -14.15 -6.14
C ALA A 101 4.92 -15.15 -6.96
N LYS A 102 5.80 -14.65 -7.85
CA LYS A 102 6.72 -15.49 -8.64
C LYS A 102 7.69 -16.30 -7.79
N CYS A 103 8.12 -15.76 -6.65
CA CYS A 103 9.05 -16.44 -5.74
C CYS A 103 8.34 -17.22 -4.61
N ARG A 104 7.00 -17.22 -4.58
CA ARG A 104 6.21 -17.78 -3.47
C ARG A 104 6.50 -19.25 -3.21
N VAL A 105 6.78 -20.02 -4.27
CA VAL A 105 7.06 -21.47 -4.20
C VAL A 105 8.32 -21.83 -3.42
N ASP A 106 9.24 -20.88 -3.26
CA ASP A 106 10.52 -21.12 -2.57
C ASP A 106 10.47 -20.78 -1.07
N PHE A 107 9.46 -20.02 -0.61
CA PHE A 107 9.28 -19.71 0.81
C PHE A 107 9.04 -20.94 1.70
N PRO A 108 8.25 -21.95 1.30
CA PRO A 108 8.13 -23.19 2.08
C PRO A 108 9.47 -23.92 2.24
N LYS A 109 10.28 -23.95 1.17
CA LYS A 109 11.62 -24.58 1.19
C LYS A 109 12.54 -23.83 2.15
N LEU A 110 12.56 -22.50 2.07
CA LEU A 110 13.32 -21.64 2.97
C LEU A 110 12.97 -21.89 4.45
N GLY A 111 11.68 -22.05 4.76
CA GLY A 111 11.22 -22.35 6.12
C GLY A 111 11.65 -23.74 6.63
N GLN A 112 11.99 -24.67 5.74
CA GLN A 112 12.45 -26.02 6.09
C GLN A 112 13.99 -26.12 6.12
N THR A 113 14.71 -25.11 5.65
CA THR A 113 16.17 -25.13 5.57
C THR A 113 16.81 -25.13 6.97
N PRO A 114 17.77 -26.04 7.24
CA PRO A 114 18.51 -26.06 8.49
C PRO A 114 19.26 -24.75 8.74
N GLY A 115 19.14 -24.23 9.96
CA GLY A 115 19.78 -22.96 10.36
C GLY A 115 18.98 -21.70 10.02
N MET A 116 17.79 -21.84 9.43
CA MET A 116 16.86 -20.73 9.27
C MET A 116 16.23 -20.34 10.61
N ASP A 117 16.33 -19.07 10.97
CA ASP A 117 15.65 -18.52 12.14
C ASP A 117 14.17 -18.26 11.83
N MET A 118 13.26 -18.84 12.63
CA MET A 118 11.82 -18.73 12.39
C MET A 118 11.27 -17.32 12.65
N GLY A 119 11.91 -16.55 13.54
CA GLY A 119 11.57 -15.15 13.75
C GLY A 119 11.87 -14.33 12.51
N LEU A 120 13.07 -14.48 11.96
CA LEU A 120 13.50 -13.88 10.70
C LEU A 120 12.60 -14.30 9.55
N PHE A 121 12.30 -15.60 9.41
CA PHE A 121 11.43 -16.12 8.35
C PHE A 121 10.04 -15.49 8.37
N ASN A 122 9.40 -15.43 9.54
CA ASN A 122 8.08 -14.84 9.69
C ASN A 122 8.08 -13.32 9.45
N ALA A 123 9.12 -12.62 9.93
CA ALA A 123 9.31 -11.20 9.65
C ALA A 123 9.50 -10.96 8.15
N PHE A 124 10.32 -11.79 7.49
CA PHE A 124 10.59 -11.68 6.06
C PHE A 124 9.32 -11.91 5.23
N LYS A 125 8.57 -12.98 5.49
CA LYS A 125 7.26 -13.26 4.84
C LYS A 125 6.29 -12.09 4.95
N THR A 126 6.32 -11.40 6.09
CA THR A 126 5.46 -10.24 6.35
C THR A 126 5.94 -9.03 5.55
N ILE A 127 7.23 -8.72 5.66
CA ILE A 127 7.86 -7.56 5.01
C ILE A 127 7.67 -7.60 3.51
N VAL A 128 7.84 -8.76 2.86
CA VAL A 128 7.77 -8.86 1.39
C VAL A 128 6.39 -8.51 0.83
N VAL A 129 5.32 -8.77 1.58
CA VAL A 129 3.94 -8.52 1.12
C VAL A 129 3.47 -7.09 1.45
N LEU A 130 4.02 -6.47 2.50
CA LEU A 130 3.61 -5.14 2.94
C LEU A 130 4.03 -4.01 1.98
N PRO A 131 3.29 -2.88 1.97
CA PRO A 131 3.74 -1.66 1.32
C PRO A 131 5.09 -1.19 1.88
N PRO A 132 5.94 -0.52 1.09
CA PRO A 132 7.28 -0.09 1.54
C PRO A 132 7.28 0.71 2.85
N GLY A 133 6.31 1.62 3.04
CA GLY A 133 6.20 2.40 4.27
C GLY A 133 5.92 1.56 5.51
N ASP A 134 4.99 0.61 5.43
CA ASP A 134 4.65 -0.29 6.53
C ASP A 134 5.75 -1.32 6.79
N ALA A 135 6.43 -1.78 5.74
CA ALA A 135 7.56 -2.68 5.83
C ALA A 135 8.70 -2.08 6.66
N VAL A 136 8.98 -0.78 6.55
CA VAL A 136 9.99 -0.08 7.39
C VAL A 136 9.66 -0.21 8.88
N ARG A 137 8.39 -0.05 9.25
CA ARG A 137 7.95 -0.19 10.65
C ARG A 137 8.21 -1.60 11.17
N VAL A 138 7.86 -2.63 10.40
CA VAL A 138 8.09 -4.04 10.77
C VAL A 138 9.58 -4.35 10.87
N LYS A 139 10.41 -3.87 9.93
CA LYS A 139 11.88 -4.02 9.97
C LYS A 139 12.47 -3.44 11.26
N SER A 140 12.03 -2.24 11.64
CA SER A 140 12.48 -1.55 12.86
C SER A 140 12.05 -2.29 14.13
N GLN A 141 10.79 -2.73 14.19
CA GLN A 141 10.27 -3.54 15.30
C GLN A 141 11.04 -4.87 15.44
N PHE A 142 11.29 -5.55 14.32
CA PHE A 142 12.07 -6.78 14.32
C PHE A 142 13.49 -6.56 14.87
N ALA A 143 14.21 -5.54 14.38
CA ALA A 143 15.56 -5.24 14.86
C ALA A 143 15.62 -4.93 16.36
N ARG A 144 14.60 -4.23 16.89
CA ARG A 144 14.46 -3.95 18.33
C ARG A 144 14.19 -5.22 19.13
N SER A 145 13.41 -6.14 18.58
CA SER A 145 12.98 -7.38 19.24
C SER A 145 14.09 -8.40 19.47
N ILE A 146 15.23 -8.27 18.78
CA ILE A 146 16.38 -9.17 18.93
C ILE A 146 16.94 -9.01 20.36
N PRO A 147 16.88 -9.99 21.27
CA PRO A 147 17.18 -9.73 22.68
C PRO A 147 18.68 -9.56 22.94
N ASP A 148 19.52 -10.41 22.35
CA ASP A 148 20.95 -10.47 22.66
C ASP A 148 21.83 -10.75 21.43
N LYS A 149 23.15 -10.80 21.66
CA LYS A 149 24.15 -11.09 20.62
C LYS A 149 24.04 -12.53 20.07
N LYS A 150 23.54 -13.49 20.86
CA LYS A 150 23.39 -14.89 20.41
C LYS A 150 22.26 -15.02 19.39
N HIS A 151 21.11 -14.40 19.65
CA HIS A 151 20.00 -14.35 18.71
C HIS A 151 20.37 -13.57 17.45
N LEU A 152 21.12 -12.46 17.59
CA LEU A 152 21.64 -11.73 16.44
C LEU A 152 22.53 -12.62 15.56
N LYS A 153 23.42 -13.41 16.14
CA LYS A 153 24.24 -14.37 15.38
C LYS A 153 23.39 -15.44 14.69
N ALA A 154 22.32 -15.92 15.31
CA ALA A 154 21.39 -16.87 14.69
C ALA A 154 20.68 -16.25 13.48
N ILE A 155 20.20 -15.01 13.62
CA ILE A 155 19.59 -14.25 12.53
C ILE A 155 20.59 -14.03 11.39
N GLN A 156 21.84 -13.64 11.71
CA GLN A 156 22.90 -13.46 10.70
C GLN A 156 23.22 -14.76 9.96
N LYS A 157 23.23 -15.91 10.65
CA LYS A 157 23.34 -17.22 10.00
C LYS A 157 22.15 -17.47 9.07
N GLY A 158 20.92 -17.15 9.51
CA GLY A 158 19.74 -17.23 8.66
C GLY A 158 19.84 -16.35 7.41
N VAL A 159 20.37 -15.13 7.54
CA VAL A 159 20.63 -14.25 6.39
C VAL A 159 21.66 -14.87 5.43
N GLN A 160 22.73 -15.47 5.95
CA GLN A 160 23.73 -16.17 5.14
C GLN A 160 23.13 -17.38 4.41
N VAL A 161 22.22 -18.12 5.05
CA VAL A 161 21.47 -19.22 4.42
C VAL A 161 20.65 -18.68 3.25
N VAL A 162 19.88 -17.60 3.44
CA VAL A 162 19.09 -16.98 2.37
C VAL A 162 20.00 -16.53 1.22
N GLN A 163 21.12 -15.87 1.54
CA GLN A 163 22.06 -15.38 0.52
C GLN A 163 22.69 -16.51 -0.30
N ARG A 164 23.01 -17.65 0.33
CA ARG A 164 23.66 -18.78 -0.33
C ARG A 164 22.69 -19.66 -1.12
N GLU A 165 21.55 -19.97 -0.54
CA GLU A 165 20.62 -20.98 -1.07
C GLU A 165 19.45 -20.37 -1.84
N PHE A 166 19.07 -19.13 -1.55
CA PHE A 166 17.93 -18.44 -2.16
C PHE A 166 18.28 -17.00 -2.57
N PRO A 167 19.27 -16.80 -3.47
CA PRO A 167 19.74 -15.46 -3.84
C PRO A 167 18.64 -14.57 -4.44
N HIS A 168 17.68 -15.15 -5.15
CA HIS A 168 16.52 -14.42 -5.68
C HIS A 168 15.59 -13.90 -4.57
N LEU A 169 15.49 -14.58 -3.42
CA LEU A 169 14.74 -14.08 -2.26
C LEU A 169 15.51 -12.95 -1.55
N MET A 170 16.84 -13.02 -1.54
CA MET A 170 17.69 -11.95 -1.03
C MET A 170 17.46 -10.64 -1.78
N GLU A 171 17.27 -10.69 -3.11
CA GLU A 171 17.02 -9.50 -3.94
C GLU A 171 15.74 -8.76 -3.56
N LEU A 172 14.73 -9.45 -3.03
CA LEU A 172 13.48 -8.81 -2.58
C LEU A 172 13.73 -7.79 -1.46
N GLU A 173 14.73 -8.03 -0.61
CA GLU A 173 14.99 -7.26 0.61
C GLU A 173 16.49 -7.10 0.92
N LYS A 174 17.29 -6.87 -0.11
CA LYS A 174 18.76 -6.80 -0.02
C LYS A 174 19.24 -5.80 1.03
N ASP A 175 18.67 -4.61 1.06
CA ASP A 175 19.08 -3.55 1.99
C ASP A 175 18.83 -3.94 3.45
N TRP A 176 17.70 -4.60 3.71
CA TRP A 176 17.34 -5.04 5.06
C TRP A 176 18.25 -6.17 5.54
N PHE A 177 18.49 -7.17 4.70
CA PHE A 177 19.41 -8.26 5.02
C PHE A 177 20.86 -7.79 5.21
N THR A 178 21.30 -6.81 4.41
CA THR A 178 22.61 -6.16 4.58
C THR A 178 22.68 -5.44 5.92
N THR A 179 21.62 -4.71 6.29
CA THR A 179 21.51 -4.04 7.60
C THR A 179 21.61 -5.04 8.75
N LEU A 180 20.90 -6.18 8.67
CA LEU A 180 20.97 -7.22 9.70
C LEU A 180 22.34 -7.88 9.80
N SER A 181 23.01 -8.08 8.66
CA SER A 181 24.36 -8.67 8.60
C SER A 181 25.41 -7.78 9.27
N ASN A 182 25.29 -6.46 9.10
CA ASN A 182 26.22 -5.47 9.66
C ASN A 182 25.84 -5.01 11.07
N MET A 183 24.66 -5.41 11.56
CA MET A 183 24.18 -5.03 12.88
C MET A 183 25.13 -5.59 13.96
N THR A 184 25.48 -4.75 14.92
CA THR A 184 26.28 -5.13 16.09
C THR A 184 25.52 -4.73 17.35
N ARG A 185 25.29 -5.67 18.27
CA ARG A 185 24.85 -5.33 19.64
C ARG A 185 26.05 -5.21 20.56
N VAL A 186 26.20 -4.03 21.16
CA VAL A 186 27.06 -3.83 22.33
C VAL A 186 26.34 -4.49 23.51
N SER A 187 27.04 -5.35 24.25
CA SER A 187 26.47 -6.01 25.42
C SER A 187 26.31 -4.99 26.55
N ALA A 188 25.15 -4.33 26.60
CA ALA A 188 24.69 -3.68 27.81
C ALA A 188 23.94 -4.74 28.64
N THR A 189 24.32 -4.84 29.90
CA THR A 189 23.79 -5.75 30.91
C THR A 189 22.26 -5.70 30.96
N ALA A 190 21.66 -6.89 30.95
CA ALA A 190 20.24 -7.23 31.04
C ALA A 190 19.25 -6.11 31.42
N GLN A 191 18.39 -5.75 30.47
CA GLN A 191 16.99 -5.48 30.76
C GLN A 191 16.14 -6.26 29.76
N SER A 192 15.59 -7.37 30.25
CA SER A 192 14.65 -8.23 29.57
C SER A 192 13.36 -7.47 29.29
N ASN A 193 12.81 -7.64 28.09
CA ASN A 193 11.39 -7.85 27.89
C ASN A 193 11.22 -8.70 26.63
N ALA A 194 11.02 -10.00 26.86
CA ALA A 194 10.74 -10.99 25.84
C ALA A 194 9.27 -10.85 25.40
N THR A 195 9.01 -10.00 24.41
CA THR A 195 7.67 -9.85 23.76
C THR A 195 7.78 -9.61 22.26
N GLY A 196 8.89 -10.02 21.63
CA GLY A 196 9.17 -9.75 20.21
C GLY A 196 8.21 -10.38 19.22
N LEU A 197 7.92 -11.68 19.38
CA LEU A 197 7.06 -12.42 18.45
C LEU A 197 5.57 -12.02 18.60
N GLU A 198 5.14 -11.78 19.83
CA GLU A 198 3.81 -11.26 20.19
C GLU A 198 3.62 -9.83 19.67
N SER A 199 4.64 -8.97 19.77
CA SER A 199 4.58 -7.59 19.27
C SER A 199 4.41 -7.52 17.75
N VAL A 200 5.08 -8.41 16.99
CA VAL A 200 4.89 -8.50 15.53
C VAL A 200 3.50 -9.04 15.19
N LYS A 201 2.98 -10.03 15.92
CA LYS A 201 1.60 -10.54 15.75
C LYS A 201 0.55 -9.46 16.06
N ASN A 202 0.71 -8.68 17.12
CA ASN A 202 -0.20 -7.61 17.52
C ASN A 202 -0.10 -6.38 16.61
N ALA A 203 1.08 -6.12 16.04
CA ALA A 203 1.22 -5.14 14.95
C ALA A 203 0.48 -5.60 13.69
N LEU A 204 0.39 -6.92 13.43
CA LEU A 204 -0.33 -7.46 12.29
C LEU A 204 -1.85 -7.40 12.48
N SER A 205 -2.39 -7.73 13.67
CA SER A 205 -3.83 -7.59 13.92
C SER A 205 -4.29 -6.15 13.72
N SER A 206 -3.54 -5.17 14.24
CA SER A 206 -3.87 -3.75 14.10
C SER A 206 -3.73 -3.18 12.67
N ILE A 207 -2.96 -3.84 11.78
CA ILE A 207 -2.86 -3.46 10.36
C ILE A 207 -4.02 -4.06 9.53
N PHE A 208 -4.54 -5.23 9.92
CA PHE A 208 -5.54 -5.99 9.16
C PHE A 208 -6.98 -5.89 9.70
N GLU A 209 -7.21 -5.13 10.77
CA GLU A 209 -8.55 -4.79 11.28
C GLU A 209 -9.22 -3.76 10.37
N LEU A 210 -9.88 -4.25 9.31
CA LEU A 210 -10.88 -3.47 8.58
C LEU A 210 -12.28 -3.89 9.02
N PRO A 211 -13.19 -2.92 9.19
CA PRO A 211 -14.57 -3.21 9.53
C PRO A 211 -15.25 -4.07 8.46
N TRP A 212 -16.18 -4.92 8.92
CA TRP A 212 -16.85 -5.98 8.15
C TRP A 212 -17.48 -5.53 6.82
N TYR A 213 -17.82 -4.25 6.67
CA TYR A 213 -18.39 -3.70 5.43
C TYR A 213 -17.41 -3.65 4.25
N THR A 214 -16.10 -3.74 4.49
CA THR A 214 -15.09 -3.78 3.41
C THR A 214 -15.18 -5.05 2.55
N TRP A 215 -15.70 -6.14 3.11
CA TRP A 215 -15.97 -7.38 2.38
C TRP A 215 -17.10 -7.21 1.36
N TRP A 216 -18.12 -6.41 1.70
CA TRP A 216 -19.23 -6.07 0.80
C TRP A 216 -18.78 -5.22 -0.40
N ILE A 217 -17.90 -4.24 -0.16
CA ILE A 217 -17.35 -3.39 -1.22
C ILE A 217 -16.50 -4.22 -2.18
N ALA A 218 -15.65 -5.11 -1.65
CA ALA A 218 -14.84 -6.01 -2.46
C ALA A 218 -15.71 -6.98 -3.29
N ALA A 219 -16.76 -7.57 -2.70
CA ALA A 219 -17.68 -8.45 -3.41
C ALA A 219 -18.43 -7.73 -4.55
N MET A 220 -18.84 -6.47 -4.33
CA MET A 220 -19.48 -5.63 -5.35
C MET A 220 -18.54 -5.33 -6.51
N VAL A 221 -17.27 -5.01 -6.22
CA VAL A 221 -16.25 -4.73 -7.26
C VAL A 221 -15.89 -6.01 -8.04
N ILE A 222 -15.73 -7.15 -7.37
CA ILE A 222 -15.48 -8.45 -8.04
C ILE A 222 -16.66 -8.81 -8.95
N LYS A 223 -17.90 -8.64 -8.48
CA LYS A 223 -19.10 -8.90 -9.27
C LYS A 223 -19.20 -7.95 -10.46
N ALA A 224 -18.86 -6.67 -10.30
CA ALA A 224 -18.85 -5.69 -11.37
C ALA A 224 -17.80 -6.00 -12.45
N ILE A 225 -16.58 -6.40 -12.05
CA ILE A 225 -15.50 -6.78 -12.98
C ILE A 225 -15.84 -8.10 -13.71
N LEU A 226 -16.45 -9.07 -13.03
CA LEU A 226 -16.90 -10.32 -13.65
C LEU A 226 -18.04 -10.08 -14.66
N LEU A 227 -18.95 -9.14 -14.37
CA LEU A 227 -20.05 -8.77 -15.26
C LEU A 227 -19.60 -7.97 -16.48
N THR A 228 -18.55 -7.14 -16.38
CA THR A 228 -18.01 -6.41 -17.54
C THR A 228 -17.17 -7.31 -18.45
N THR A 229 -16.59 -8.38 -17.93
CA THR A 229 -15.77 -9.33 -18.73
C THR A 229 -16.63 -10.37 -19.48
N GLN A 230 -17.94 -10.48 -19.19
CA GLN A 230 -18.85 -11.43 -19.82
C GLN A 230 -19.75 -10.85 -20.94
N ARG A 231 -19.56 -9.60 -21.36
CA ARG A 231 -20.27 -9.07 -22.54
C ARG A 231 -19.42 -9.25 -23.81
N PRO A 232 -19.81 -10.13 -24.75
CA PRO A 232 -19.21 -10.20 -26.08
C PRO A 232 -19.55 -8.96 -26.93
#